data_AF-A0A7S0HHQ4-F1
#
_entry.id   AF-A0A7S0HHQ4-F1
#
_cell.length_a   1.000
_cell.length_b   1.000
_cell.length_c   1.000
_cell.angle_alpha   90.00
_cell.angle_beta   90.00
_cell.angle_gamma   90.00
#
_symmetry.space_group_name_H-M   'P 1'
#
loop_
_entity.id
_entity.type
_entity.pdbx_description
1 polymer ?
#
loop_
_entity_poly.entity_id
_entity_poly.type
_entity_poly.pdbx_seq_one_letter_code
_entity_poly.pdbx_strand_id
1 'polypeptide(L)'
;TTENERNIIQEGGLPAIISLLRTNEPRLQVHAAVILRNLSVNSDSEVKIVQEGGLPPLINLLRSSDLDVQENAAGALRNLSENDQNKVRIVQERGLAWLI
;
A
#
# COMPACT_ATOMS: atom_id res chain seq x y z
N THR A 1 -4.64 -6.18 -18.47
CA THR A 1 -4.93 -5.09 -17.50
C THR A 1 -3.68 -4.34 -17.03
N THR A 2 -2.48 -4.70 -17.47
CA THR A 2 -1.19 -4.10 -17.10
C THR A 2 -0.91 -2.69 -17.65
N GLU A 3 -1.55 -2.30 -18.76
CA GLU A 3 -1.39 -0.96 -19.36
C GLU A 3 -1.96 0.14 -18.43
N ASN A 4 -3.18 -0.09 -17.92
CA ASN A 4 -3.88 0.87 -17.06
C ASN A 4 -3.12 1.09 -15.73
N GLU A 5 -2.57 0.02 -15.18
CA GLU A 5 -1.76 0.06 -13.95
C GLU A 5 -0.48 0.89 -14.13
N ARG A 6 0.23 0.69 -15.24
CA ARG A 6 1.41 1.49 -15.57
C ARG A 6 1.07 2.96 -15.80
N ASN A 7 -0.04 3.25 -16.48
CA ASN A 7 -0.45 4.63 -16.74
C ASN A 7 -0.78 5.36 -15.43
N ILE A 8 -1.53 4.74 -14.51
CA ILE A 8 -1.81 5.30 -13.18
C ILE A 8 -0.52 5.67 -12.44
N ILE A 9 0.49 4.81 -12.52
CA ILE A 9 1.77 5.03 -11.85
C ILE A 9 2.59 6.12 -12.56
N GLN A 10 2.63 6.13 -13.89
CA GLN A 10 3.37 7.11 -14.68
C GLN A 10 2.77 8.51 -14.61
N GLU A 11 1.45 8.61 -14.44
CA GLU A 11 0.72 9.87 -14.31
C GLU A 11 0.73 10.43 -12.87
N GLY A 12 1.49 9.82 -11.95
CA GLY A 12 1.56 10.29 -10.56
C GLY A 12 0.28 10.02 -9.76
N GLY A 13 -0.51 9.02 -10.15
CA GLY A 13 -1.71 8.60 -9.42
C GLY A 13 -1.42 7.92 -8.08
N LEU A 14 -0.21 7.39 -7.88
CA LEU A 14 0.18 6.70 -6.64
C LEU A 14 0.08 7.59 -5.39
N PRO A 15 0.67 8.81 -5.35
CA PRO A 15 0.48 9.74 -4.23
C PRO A 15 -0.98 10.02 -3.90
N ALA A 16 -1.83 10.19 -4.91
CA ALA A 16 -3.27 10.40 -4.72
C ALA A 16 -3.92 9.18 -4.05
N ILE A 17 -3.66 7.97 -4.56
CA ILE A 17 -4.18 6.72 -3.97
C ILE A 17 -3.68 6.53 -2.53
N ILE A 18 -2.40 6.80 -2.26
CA ILE A 18 -1.82 6.70 -0.92
C ILE A 18 -2.47 7.71 0.04
N SER A 19 -2.81 8.92 -0.43
CA SER A 19 -3.53 9.89 0.38
C SER A 19 -4.95 9.45 0.71
N LEU A 20 -5.62 8.73 -0.20
CA LEU A 20 -6.97 8.19 0.03
C LEU A 20 -7.00 7.17 1.18
N LEU A 21 -5.93 6.40 1.39
CA LEU A 21 -5.80 5.50 2.54
C LEU A 21 -5.86 6.22 3.89
N ARG A 22 -5.54 7.52 3.93
CA ARG A 22 -5.50 8.32 5.17
C ARG A 22 -6.80 9.06 5.45
N THR A 23 -7.78 8.96 4.56
CA THR A 23 -9.10 9.58 4.76
C THR A 23 -9.87 8.85 5.86
N ASN A 24 -10.87 9.50 6.44
CA ASN A 24 -11.76 8.87 7.42
C ASN A 24 -12.98 8.17 6.78
N GLU A 25 -12.98 8.00 5.45
CA GLU A 25 -14.11 7.45 4.70
C GLU A 25 -13.83 5.99 4.31
N PRO A 26 -14.45 4.99 4.97
CA PRO A 26 -14.08 3.58 4.80
C PRO A 26 -14.16 3.12 3.35
N ARG A 27 -15.16 3.60 2.58
CA ARG A 27 -15.30 3.26 1.16
C ARG A 27 -14.10 3.70 0.32
N LEU A 28 -13.54 4.88 0.61
CA LEU A 28 -12.35 5.37 -0.08
C LEU A 28 -11.10 4.60 0.36
N GLN A 29 -11.01 4.26 1.64
CA GLN A 29 -9.91 3.43 2.17
C GLN A 29 -9.91 2.03 1.54
N VAL A 30 -11.06 1.35 1.48
CA VAL A 30 -11.18 0.04 0.80
C VAL A 30 -10.76 0.15 -0.64
N HIS A 31 -11.30 1.12 -1.38
CA HIS A 31 -11.01 1.25 -2.80
C HIS A 31 -9.52 1.50 -3.06
N ALA A 32 -8.90 2.39 -2.28
CA ALA A 32 -7.47 2.64 -2.34
C ALA A 32 -6.63 1.40 -1.98
N ALA A 33 -7.03 0.65 -0.94
CA ALA A 33 -6.34 -0.58 -0.54
C ALA A 33 -6.44 -1.67 -1.61
N VAL A 34 -7.61 -1.82 -2.26
CA VAL A 34 -7.81 -2.75 -3.40
C VAL A 34 -6.91 -2.37 -4.57
N ILE A 35 -6.85 -1.08 -4.94
CA ILE A 35 -5.99 -0.62 -6.02
C ILE A 35 -4.53 -0.93 -5.72
N LEU A 36 -4.03 -0.57 -4.52
CA LEU A 36 -2.64 -0.84 -4.15
C LEU A 36 -2.34 -2.33 -4.05
N ARG A 37 -3.28 -3.15 -3.57
CA ARG A 37 -3.14 -4.61 -3.57
C ARG A 37 -2.97 -5.14 -4.98
N ASN A 38 -3.77 -4.68 -5.94
CA ASN A 38 -3.65 -5.12 -7.33
C ASN A 38 -2.34 -4.66 -7.96
N LEU A 39 -1.94 -3.40 -7.75
CA LEU A 39 -0.67 -2.86 -8.23
C LEU A 39 0.53 -3.59 -7.62
N SER A 40 0.46 -3.98 -6.34
CA SER A 40 1.54 -4.67 -5.64
C SER A 40 1.87 -6.08 -6.17
N VAL A 41 1.05 -6.64 -7.06
CA VAL A 41 1.35 -7.92 -7.73
C VAL A 41 2.45 -7.75 -8.79
N ASN A 42 2.65 -6.53 -9.29
CA ASN A 42 3.64 -6.22 -10.31
C ASN A 42 4.95 -5.70 -9.69
N SER A 43 6.08 -6.31 -10.04
CA SER A 43 7.41 -6.01 -9.48
C SER A 43 7.85 -4.56 -9.63
N ASP A 44 7.48 -3.90 -10.73
CA ASP A 44 7.84 -2.49 -10.95
C ASP A 44 6.99 -1.53 -10.09
N SER A 45 5.77 -1.96 -9.79
CA SER A 45 4.77 -1.17 -9.10
C SER A 45 4.94 -1.25 -7.59
N GLU A 46 5.26 -2.44 -7.06
CA GLU A 46 5.50 -2.63 -5.63
C GLU A 46 6.64 -1.76 -5.09
N VAL A 47 7.75 -1.65 -5.82
CA VAL A 47 8.90 -0.82 -5.40
C VAL A 47 8.49 0.66 -5.35
N LYS A 48 7.73 1.12 -6.35
CA LYS A 48 7.22 2.49 -6.41
C LYS A 48 6.24 2.78 -5.28
N ILE A 49 5.31 1.87 -4.96
CA ILE A 49 4.38 2.03 -3.83
C ILE A 49 5.15 2.27 -2.53
N VAL A 50 6.23 1.52 -2.30
CA VAL A 50 7.07 1.67 -1.11
C VAL A 50 7.88 2.97 -1.16
N GLN A 51 8.40 3.37 -2.33
CA GLN A 51 9.12 4.63 -2.50
C GLN A 51 8.23 5.87 -2.26
N GLU A 52 6.97 5.82 -2.68
CA GLU A 52 5.98 6.88 -2.50
C GLU A 52 5.36 6.91 -1.09
N GLY A 53 5.85 6.09 -0.16
CA GLY A 53 5.40 6.10 1.25
C GLY A 53 4.06 5.39 1.48
N GLY A 54 3.76 4.35 0.72
CA GLY A 54 2.56 3.54 0.88
C GLY A 54 2.56 2.65 2.14
N LEU A 55 3.72 2.37 2.74
CA LEU A 55 3.82 1.45 3.89
C LEU A 55 3.15 1.97 5.17
N PRO A 56 3.43 3.19 5.68
CA PRO A 56 2.81 3.67 6.92
C PRO A 56 1.27 3.66 6.92
N PRO A 57 0.55 4.13 5.88
CA PRO A 57 -0.90 4.10 5.88
C PRO A 57 -1.44 2.67 5.78
N LEU A 58 -0.82 1.78 4.97
CA LEU A 58 -1.22 0.38 4.92
C LEU A 58 -1.06 -0.32 6.29
N ILE A 59 0.04 -0.05 7.00
CA ILE A 59 0.27 -0.58 8.36
C ILE A 59 -0.79 -0.05 9.33
N ASN A 60 -1.17 1.23 9.23
CA ASN A 60 -2.22 1.79 10.09
C ASN A 60 -3.58 1.14 9.83
N LEU A 61 -3.93 0.87 8.56
CA LEU A 61 -5.19 0.23 8.18
C LEU A 61 -5.30 -1.23 8.65
N LEU A 62 -4.21 -1.89 9.03
CA LEU A 62 -4.29 -3.20 9.70
C LEU A 62 -5.03 -3.14 11.05
N ARG A 63 -5.19 -1.95 11.63
CA ARG A 63 -5.94 -1.72 12.87
C ARG A 63 -7.37 -1.21 12.62
N SER A 64 -7.81 -1.17 11.36
CA SER A 64 -9.17 -0.77 11.02
C SER A 64 -10.21 -1.70 11.66
N SER A 65 -11.35 -1.15 12.07
CA SER A 65 -12.52 -1.93 12.48
C SER A 65 -13.31 -2.49 11.29
N ASP A 66 -13.03 -1.99 10.08
CA ASP A 66 -13.60 -2.47 8.83
C ASP A 66 -12.75 -3.63 8.30
N LEU A 67 -13.36 -4.82 8.22
CA LEU A 67 -12.67 -6.05 7.80
C LEU A 67 -12.22 -5.99 6.34
N ASP A 68 -13.00 -5.36 5.45
CA ASP A 68 -12.62 -5.25 4.04
C ASP A 68 -11.39 -4.35 3.89
N VAL A 69 -11.33 -3.25 4.64
CA VAL A 69 -10.15 -2.37 4.70
C VAL A 69 -8.93 -3.16 5.21
N GLN A 70 -9.10 -3.89 6.32
CA GLN A 70 -8.03 -4.64 6.96
C GLN A 70 -7.48 -5.75 6.04
N GLU A 71 -8.35 -6.54 5.41
CA GLU A 71 -7.98 -7.64 4.52
C GLU A 71 -7.23 -7.14 3.29
N ASN A 72 -7.71 -6.05 2.66
CA ASN A 72 -7.05 -5.49 1.48
C ASN A 72 -5.69 -4.88 1.82
N ALA A 73 -5.58 -4.19 2.97
CA ALA A 73 -4.31 -3.66 3.45
C ALA A 73 -3.31 -4.79 3.77
N ALA A 74 -3.77 -5.86 4.42
CA ALA A 74 -2.95 -7.05 4.69
C ALA A 74 -2.51 -7.75 3.40
N GLY A 75 -3.40 -7.88 2.41
CA GLY A 75 -3.09 -8.44 1.10
C GLY A 75 -2.03 -7.63 0.35
N ALA A 76 -2.16 -6.29 0.35
CA ALA A 76 -1.15 -5.41 -0.24
C ALA A 76 0.21 -5.58 0.46
N LEU A 77 0.25 -5.53 1.80
CA LEU A 77 1.49 -5.71 2.55
C LEU A 77 2.13 -7.08 2.34
N ARG A 78 1.33 -8.15 2.23
CA ARG A 78 1.81 -9.49 1.91
C ARG A 78 2.55 -9.47 0.57
N ASN A 79 1.94 -8.93 -0.47
CA ASN A 79 2.54 -8.87 -1.80
C ASN A 79 3.83 -8.03 -1.79
N LEU A 80 3.79 -6.83 -1.19
CA LEU A 80 4.97 -5.98 -1.03
C LEU A 80 6.11 -6.69 -0.27
N SER A 81 5.79 -7.61 0.64
CA SER A 81 6.78 -8.38 1.40
C SER A 81 7.39 -9.57 0.64
N GLU A 82 6.85 -9.96 -0.51
CA GLU A 82 7.44 -11.02 -1.33
C GLU A 82 8.74 -10.56 -2.00
N ASN A 83 8.87 -9.25 -2.29
CA ASN A 83 10.10 -8.67 -2.82
C ASN A 83 11.14 -8.36 -1.74
N ASP A 84 12.36 -8.90 -1.93
CA ASP A 84 13.48 -8.75 -1.00
C ASP A 84 13.92 -7.29 -0.77
N GLN A 85 13.81 -6.42 -1.77
CA GLN A 85 14.12 -4.99 -1.64
C GLN A 85 13.14 -4.29 -0.70
N ASN A 86 11.87 -4.70 -0.74
CA ASN A 86 10.82 -4.13 0.09
C ASN A 86 10.84 -4.69 1.52
N LYS A 87 11.29 -5.94 1.72
CA LYS A 87 11.42 -6.56 3.06
C LYS A 87 12.23 -5.69 4.02
N VAL A 88 13.36 -5.15 3.57
CA VAL A 88 14.22 -4.29 4.41
C VAL A 88 13.45 -3.04 4.87
N ARG A 89 12.73 -2.39 3.96
CA ARG A 89 11.93 -1.19 4.28
C ARG A 89 10.75 -1.51 5.19
N ILE A 90 10.05 -2.61 4.95
CA ILE A 90 8.94 -3.06 5.81
C ILE A 90 9.44 -3.32 7.25
N VAL A 91 10.60 -3.95 7.40
CA VAL A 91 11.22 -4.17 8.72
C VAL A 91 11.63 -2.86 9.37
N GLN A 92 12.19 -1.91 8.62
CA GLN A 92 12.54 -0.57 9.12
C GLN A 92 11.31 0.20 9.62
N GLU A 93 10.21 0.21 8.86
CA GLU A 93 8.97 0.90 9.26
C GLU A 93 8.38 0.31 10.56
N ARG A 94 8.42 -1.02 10.73
CA ARG A 94 7.99 -1.66 11.98
C ARG A 94 8.99 -1.47 13.11
N GLY A 95 10.29 -1.47 12.83
CA GLY A 95 11.36 -1.25 13.82
C GLY A 95 11.39 0.19 14.35
N LEU A 96 11.12 1.17 13.50
CA LEU A 96 10.97 2.57 13.90
C LEU A 96 9.72 2.77 14.76
N ALA A 97 8.59 2.13 14.43
CA ALA A 97 7.36 2.24 15.23
C ALA A 97 7.47 1.71 16.68
N TRP A 98 8.52 0.95 17.01
CA TRP A 98 8.79 0.43 18.36
C TRP A 98 9.89 1.20 19.13
N LEU A 99 10.63 2.10 18.47
CA LEU A 99 11.75 2.83 19.07
C LEU A 99 11.44 4.28 19.48
N ILE A 100 10.18 4.71 19.37
CA ILE A 100 9.69 6.03 19.79
C ILE A 100 8.54 5.90 20.79
#